data_AF-A0A7W1KNX0-F1
#
_entry.id   AF-A0A7W1KNX0-F1
#
_cell.length_a   1.000
_cell.length_b   1.000
_cell.length_c   1.000
_cell.angle_alpha   90.00
_cell.angle_beta   90.00
_cell.angle_gamma   90.00
#
_symmetry.space_group_name_H-M   'P 1'
#
loop_
_entity.id
_entity.type
_entity.pdbx_description
1 polymer ?
#
loop_
_entity_poly.entity_id
_entity_poly.type
_entity_poly.pdbx_seq_one_letter_code
_entity_poly.pdbx_strand_id
1 'polypeptide(L)'
;MTPETVLTGSTGERRRANQEPAGAVRVWDPAGPAAGSVAPALWDALRESVLWAEAEWERVIEHASGAEEATAHLAQLCTAIRQEVAGLPAETSAVPRNALSRRWLGLIRTAFVERARALPAPDPTQLLNILHAIERIGLHLEADWAQHFTDRLSSPDGLELVVEVAHDLRSPLTSILFLAETLQRGRSGAVNAVQERQLGLIYSAAFGLSSVASDVIELARGGDRLVDLDPIPFSVTDILESVRDIV
;
A
#
# COMPACT_ATOMS: atom_id res chain seq x y z
N MET A 1 44.93 -64.94 -2.09
CA MET A 1 44.65 -64.84 -3.54
C MET A 1 43.40 -64.00 -3.71
N THR A 2 43.53 -63.04 -4.61
CA THR A 2 42.72 -61.89 -5.07
C THR A 2 41.27 -62.21 -5.50
N PRO A 3 40.38 -61.23 -5.82
CA PRO A 3 40.66 -59.82 -6.14
C PRO A 3 39.75 -58.71 -5.56
N GLU A 4 40.36 -57.52 -5.58
CA GLU A 4 39.81 -56.17 -5.80
C GLU A 4 38.66 -56.07 -6.82
N THR A 5 37.68 -55.19 -6.57
CA THR A 5 36.94 -54.51 -7.65
C THR A 5 36.53 -53.10 -7.21
N VAL A 6 36.64 -52.21 -8.19
CA VAL A 6 36.78 -50.75 -8.16
C VAL A 6 35.43 -50.02 -8.16
N LEU A 7 35.41 -48.88 -7.45
CA LEU A 7 34.62 -47.64 -7.58
C LEU A 7 33.35 -47.63 -8.45
N THR A 8 32.26 -47.10 -7.87
CA THR A 8 31.45 -46.09 -8.58
C THR A 8 30.88 -45.09 -7.56
N GLY A 9 31.49 -43.91 -7.50
CA GLY A 9 30.86 -42.76 -6.86
C GLY A 9 29.74 -42.27 -7.75
N SER A 10 28.48 -42.34 -7.29
CA SER A 10 27.39 -41.62 -7.93
C SER A 10 27.40 -40.19 -7.40
N THR A 11 27.95 -39.33 -8.23
CA THR A 11 27.86 -37.87 -8.17
C THR A 11 26.41 -37.43 -8.02
N GLY A 12 26.26 -36.29 -7.36
CA GLY A 12 24.99 -35.82 -6.85
C GLY A 12 24.00 -35.44 -7.93
N GLU A 13 22.75 -35.80 -7.68
CA GLU A 13 21.58 -35.07 -8.12
C GLU A 13 20.50 -35.29 -7.06
N ARG A 14 20.79 -34.79 -5.85
CA ARG A 14 19.72 -34.43 -4.92
C ARG A 14 18.97 -33.30 -5.61
N ARG A 15 17.89 -33.66 -6.30
CA ARG A 15 16.76 -32.77 -6.60
C ARG A 15 16.50 -31.96 -5.33
N ARG A 16 17.01 -30.72 -5.31
CA ARG A 16 16.48 -29.67 -4.43
C ARG A 16 15.09 -29.41 -4.98
N ALA A 17 14.14 -30.25 -4.58
CA ALA A 17 12.77 -29.82 -4.51
C ALA A 17 12.81 -28.53 -3.67
N ASN A 18 12.40 -27.44 -4.29
CA ASN A 18 12.26 -26.14 -3.68
C ASN A 18 11.19 -26.28 -2.59
N GLN A 19 11.56 -26.83 -1.43
CA GLN A 19 10.73 -26.81 -0.23
C GLN A 19 10.78 -25.38 0.27
N GLU A 20 9.80 -24.59 -0.17
CA GLU A 20 9.47 -23.31 0.44
C GLU A 20 9.36 -23.53 1.96
N PRO A 21 9.96 -22.64 2.79
CA PRO A 21 9.97 -22.82 4.23
C PRO A 21 8.53 -22.94 4.74
N ALA A 22 8.26 -24.02 5.48
CA ALA A 22 6.99 -24.24 6.16
C ALA A 22 6.75 -23.08 7.14
N GLY A 23 5.87 -22.15 6.78
CA GLY A 23 5.53 -20.97 7.60
C GLY A 23 5.58 -19.62 6.88
N ALA A 24 5.97 -19.55 5.61
CA ALA A 24 5.86 -18.30 4.85
C ALA A 24 4.39 -17.93 4.64
N VAL A 25 3.98 -16.77 5.16
CA VAL A 25 2.62 -16.23 4.98
C VAL A 25 2.40 -15.98 3.49
N ARG A 26 1.40 -16.65 2.91
CA ARG A 26 1.01 -16.45 1.50
C ARG A 26 -0.17 -15.52 1.45
N VAL A 27 -0.06 -14.44 0.68
CA VAL A 27 -1.18 -13.54 0.41
C VAL A 27 -2.37 -14.27 -0.22
N TRP A 28 -2.10 -15.25 -1.10
CA TRP A 28 -3.12 -16.15 -1.61
C TRP A 28 -2.79 -17.62 -1.30
N ASP A 29 -3.40 -18.18 -0.27
CA ASP A 29 -3.26 -19.60 0.05
C ASP A 29 -4.21 -20.49 -0.79
N PRO A 30 -3.72 -21.32 -1.72
CA PRO A 30 -4.60 -22.22 -2.48
C PRO A 30 -5.38 -23.22 -1.62
N ALA A 31 -4.93 -23.52 -0.40
CA ALA A 31 -5.64 -24.39 0.56
C ALA A 31 -6.63 -23.63 1.46
N GLY A 32 -6.64 -22.29 1.41
CA GLY A 32 -7.57 -21.46 2.19
C GLY A 32 -9.03 -21.60 1.76
N PRO A 33 -9.95 -20.84 2.39
CA PRO A 33 -11.39 -20.88 2.08
C PRO A 33 -11.66 -20.78 0.58
N ALA A 34 -12.19 -21.85 -0.01
CA ALA A 34 -12.50 -21.91 -1.43
C ALA A 34 -14.02 -21.79 -1.60
N ALA A 35 -14.44 -20.88 -2.47
CA ALA A 35 -15.84 -20.79 -2.84
C ALA A 35 -16.11 -21.83 -3.93
N GLY A 36 -16.33 -23.09 -3.53
CA GLY A 36 -16.56 -24.22 -4.46
C GLY A 36 -17.75 -24.05 -5.40
N SER A 37 -18.62 -23.05 -5.14
CA SER A 37 -19.75 -22.64 -5.96
C SER A 37 -19.44 -21.50 -6.94
N VAL A 38 -18.28 -20.83 -6.84
CA VAL A 38 -17.90 -19.71 -7.72
C VAL A 38 -17.26 -20.23 -8.99
N ALA A 39 -17.62 -19.62 -10.12
CA ALA A 39 -17.05 -19.97 -11.43
C ALA A 39 -15.52 -19.78 -11.41
N PRO A 40 -14.74 -20.75 -11.95
CA PRO A 40 -13.28 -20.68 -11.93
C PRO A 40 -12.72 -19.36 -12.48
N ALA A 41 -13.30 -18.83 -13.56
CA ALA A 41 -12.86 -17.57 -14.16
C ALA A 41 -13.04 -16.35 -13.23
N LEU A 42 -14.12 -16.30 -12.44
CA LEU A 42 -14.34 -15.22 -11.47
C LEU A 42 -13.41 -15.36 -10.26
N TRP A 43 -13.15 -16.61 -9.85
CA TRP A 43 -12.22 -16.90 -8.76
C TRP A 43 -10.77 -16.58 -9.14
N ASP A 44 -10.37 -16.94 -10.36
CA ASP A 44 -9.07 -16.58 -10.93
C ASP A 44 -8.93 -15.06 -11.08
N ALA A 45 -9.98 -14.36 -11.54
CA ALA A 45 -9.98 -12.90 -11.61
C ALA A 45 -9.77 -12.24 -10.24
N LEU A 46 -10.40 -12.77 -9.17
CA LEU A 46 -10.18 -12.30 -7.81
C LEU A 46 -8.75 -12.58 -7.34
N ARG A 47 -8.24 -13.80 -7.56
CA ARG A 47 -6.86 -14.18 -7.23
C ARG A 47 -5.85 -13.22 -7.88
N GLU A 48 -5.97 -13.01 -9.18
CA GLU A 48 -5.06 -12.16 -9.93
C GLU A 48 -5.14 -10.69 -9.51
N SER A 49 -6.30 -10.24 -9.02
CA SER A 49 -6.47 -8.89 -8.49
C SER A 49 -5.72 -8.70 -7.17
N VAL A 50 -5.76 -9.71 -6.30
CA VAL A 50 -5.01 -9.73 -5.03
C VAL A 50 -3.50 -9.76 -5.28
N LEU A 51 -3.04 -10.69 -6.13
CA LEU A 51 -1.61 -10.80 -6.47
C LEU A 51 -1.07 -9.56 -7.19
N TRP A 52 -1.90 -8.90 -8.00
CA TRP A 52 -1.54 -7.62 -8.61
C TRP A 52 -1.39 -6.52 -7.55
N ALA A 53 -2.28 -6.45 -6.56
CA ALA A 53 -2.20 -5.46 -5.49
C ALA A 53 -0.96 -5.67 -4.60
N GLU A 54 -0.54 -6.92 -4.39
CA GLU A 54 0.72 -7.29 -3.72
C GLU A 54 1.94 -6.80 -4.52
N ALA A 55 2.02 -7.17 -5.80
CA ALA A 55 3.15 -6.80 -6.66
C ALA A 55 3.28 -5.28 -6.86
N GLU A 56 2.15 -4.57 -6.98
CA GLU A 56 2.14 -3.11 -7.10
C GLU A 56 2.66 -2.45 -5.80
N TRP A 57 2.45 -3.07 -4.65
CA TRP A 57 2.98 -2.58 -3.37
C TRP A 57 4.48 -2.85 -3.22
N GLU A 58 4.96 -4.05 -3.57
CA GLU A 58 6.39 -4.38 -3.56
C GLU A 58 7.21 -3.39 -4.39
N ARG A 59 6.69 -3.00 -5.57
CA ARG A 59 7.31 -2.02 -6.47
C ARG A 59 7.46 -0.61 -5.87
N VAL A 60 6.62 -0.25 -4.90
CA VAL A 60 6.60 1.08 -4.28
C VAL A 60 7.51 1.13 -3.05
N ILE A 61 7.78 -0.01 -2.41
CA ILE A 61 8.32 -0.09 -1.04
C ILE A 61 9.59 -0.94 -0.91
N GLU A 62 10.41 -1.02 -1.96
CA GLU A 62 11.64 -1.82 -2.01
C GLU A 62 12.63 -1.65 -0.82
N HIS A 63 12.44 -0.68 0.10
CA HIS A 63 13.31 -0.43 1.26
C HIS A 63 12.58 -0.10 2.59
N ALA A 64 11.28 -0.36 2.76
CA ALA A 64 10.62 -0.07 4.05
C ALA A 64 10.75 -1.22 5.07
N SER A 65 11.16 -0.88 6.28
CA SER A 65 10.92 -1.69 7.47
C SER A 65 9.41 -1.97 7.61
N GLY A 66 9.02 -3.25 7.69
CA GLY A 66 7.61 -3.66 7.82
C GLY A 66 7.01 -4.41 6.61
N ALA A 67 7.81 -4.77 5.60
CA ALA A 67 7.33 -5.55 4.44
C ALA A 67 6.64 -6.87 4.84
N GLU A 68 7.21 -7.63 5.78
CA GLU A 68 6.61 -8.88 6.26
C GLU A 68 5.25 -8.66 6.96
N GLU A 69 5.14 -7.60 7.75
CA GLU A 69 3.91 -7.21 8.44
C GLU A 69 2.84 -6.74 7.45
N ALA A 70 3.25 -6.00 6.41
CA ALA A 70 2.39 -5.62 5.31
C ALA A 70 1.85 -6.86 4.54
N THR A 71 2.71 -7.80 4.18
CA THR A 71 2.31 -9.07 3.55
C THR A 71 1.34 -9.85 4.44
N ALA A 72 1.56 -9.88 5.76
CA ALA A 72 0.65 -10.52 6.70
C ALA A 72 -0.73 -9.86 6.75
N HIS A 73 -0.78 -8.53 6.76
CA HIS A 73 -2.03 -7.77 6.73
C HIS A 73 -2.82 -7.99 5.42
N LEU A 74 -2.12 -8.05 4.29
CA LEU A 74 -2.73 -8.35 2.99
C LEU A 74 -3.27 -9.79 2.94
N ALA A 75 -2.55 -10.75 3.54
CA ALA A 75 -3.02 -12.13 3.65
C ALA A 75 -4.27 -12.27 4.54
N GLN A 76 -4.33 -11.54 5.66
CA GLN A 76 -5.52 -11.46 6.52
C GLN A 76 -6.72 -10.86 5.76
N LEU A 77 -6.50 -9.76 5.03
CA LEU A 77 -7.51 -9.13 4.19
C LEU A 77 -8.05 -10.10 3.13
N CYS A 78 -7.15 -10.78 2.41
CA CYS A 78 -7.50 -11.78 1.41
C CYS A 78 -8.32 -12.93 2.02
N THR A 79 -7.89 -13.43 3.18
CA THR A 79 -8.60 -14.49 3.91
C THR A 79 -10.02 -14.08 4.27
N ALA A 80 -10.21 -12.86 4.79
CA ALA A 80 -11.51 -12.33 5.15
C ALA A 80 -12.44 -12.19 3.92
N ILE A 81 -11.93 -11.68 2.79
CA ILE A 81 -12.69 -11.61 1.53
C ILE A 81 -13.13 -13.02 1.10
N ARG A 82 -12.21 -14.00 1.14
CA ARG A 82 -12.52 -15.37 0.72
C ARG A 82 -13.54 -16.07 1.62
N GLN A 83 -13.50 -15.80 2.93
CA GLN A 83 -14.51 -16.29 3.87
C GLN A 83 -15.89 -15.73 3.52
N GLU A 84 -16.01 -14.41 3.34
CA GLU A 84 -17.27 -13.78 2.93
C GLU A 84 -17.78 -14.34 1.59
N VAL A 85 -16.92 -14.49 0.57
CA VAL A 85 -17.31 -15.07 -0.73
C VAL A 85 -17.76 -16.53 -0.60
N ALA A 86 -17.15 -17.30 0.29
CA ALA A 86 -17.54 -18.68 0.57
C ALA A 86 -18.80 -18.79 1.48
N GLY A 87 -19.36 -17.67 1.95
CA GLY A 87 -20.48 -17.66 2.89
C GLY A 87 -20.09 -18.12 4.31
N LEU A 88 -18.80 -18.09 4.63
CA LEU A 88 -18.28 -18.37 5.97
C LEU A 88 -18.22 -17.08 6.79
N PRO A 89 -18.39 -17.14 8.12
CA PRO A 89 -18.20 -15.98 8.97
C PRO A 89 -16.75 -15.48 8.83
N ALA A 90 -16.58 -14.26 8.32
CA ALA A 90 -15.26 -13.72 8.12
C ALA A 90 -14.65 -13.18 9.42
N GLU A 91 -13.38 -13.50 9.65
CA GLU A 91 -12.59 -13.03 10.79
C GLU A 91 -12.15 -11.56 10.58
N THR A 92 -13.11 -10.67 10.40
CA THR A 92 -12.84 -9.28 10.01
C THR A 92 -12.07 -8.50 11.08
N SER A 93 -12.13 -8.94 12.35
CA SER A 93 -11.33 -8.40 13.45
C SER A 93 -9.82 -8.68 13.32
N ALA A 94 -9.43 -9.70 12.54
CA ALA A 94 -8.03 -9.99 12.29
C ALA A 94 -7.42 -9.03 11.25
N VAL A 95 -8.24 -8.32 10.47
CA VAL A 95 -7.79 -7.34 9.48
C VAL A 95 -7.53 -6.00 10.18
N PRO A 96 -6.29 -5.46 10.12
CA PRO A 96 -5.99 -4.18 10.75
C PRO A 96 -6.77 -3.04 10.10
N ARG A 97 -7.38 -2.20 10.94
CA ARG A 97 -8.17 -1.03 10.51
C ARG A 97 -7.28 0.19 10.29
N ASN A 98 -6.43 0.16 9.26
CA ASN A 98 -5.50 1.24 8.92
C ASN A 98 -5.68 1.74 7.47
N ALA A 99 -4.95 2.80 7.10
CA ALA A 99 -5.00 3.36 5.74
C ALA A 99 -4.53 2.36 4.66
N LEU A 100 -3.58 1.49 5.01
CA LEU A 100 -3.00 0.50 4.11
C LEU A 100 -4.00 -0.59 3.72
N SER A 101 -4.70 -1.20 4.68
CA SER A 101 -5.76 -2.19 4.42
C SER A 101 -6.87 -1.62 3.54
N ARG A 102 -7.26 -0.37 3.77
CA ARG A 102 -8.25 0.35 2.94
C ARG A 102 -7.74 0.57 1.52
N ARG A 103 -6.47 0.95 1.38
CA ARG A 103 -5.83 1.15 0.08
C ARG A 103 -5.78 -0.14 -0.71
N TRP A 104 -5.35 -1.25 -0.11
CA TRP A 104 -5.36 -2.56 -0.78
C TRP A 104 -6.75 -3.01 -1.16
N LEU A 105 -7.74 -2.87 -0.28
CA LEU A 105 -9.12 -3.21 -0.63
C LEU A 105 -9.61 -2.41 -1.84
N GLY A 106 -9.29 -1.11 -1.91
CA GLY A 106 -9.59 -0.27 -3.06
C GLY A 106 -8.87 -0.71 -4.35
N LEU A 107 -7.60 -1.10 -4.26
CA LEU A 107 -6.82 -1.63 -5.38
C LEU A 107 -7.39 -2.96 -5.89
N ILE A 108 -7.66 -3.90 -4.99
CA ILE A 108 -8.26 -5.21 -5.28
C ILE A 108 -9.61 -5.03 -5.96
N ARG A 109 -10.48 -4.16 -5.42
CA ARG A 109 -11.80 -3.86 -6.00
C ARG A 109 -11.68 -3.36 -7.44
N THR A 110 -10.82 -2.38 -7.67
CA THR A 110 -10.61 -1.77 -9.00
C THR A 110 -10.08 -2.81 -9.99
N ALA A 111 -9.06 -3.55 -9.59
CA ALA A 111 -8.44 -4.62 -10.36
C ALA A 111 -9.42 -5.76 -10.70
N PHE A 112 -10.31 -6.10 -9.76
CA PHE A 112 -11.31 -7.15 -9.93
C PHE A 112 -12.41 -6.73 -10.91
N VAL A 113 -12.93 -5.51 -10.80
CA VAL A 113 -13.96 -5.00 -11.72
C VAL A 113 -13.45 -4.99 -13.16
N GLU A 114 -12.22 -4.52 -13.40
CA GLU A 114 -11.62 -4.52 -14.73
C GLU A 114 -11.43 -5.94 -15.29
N ARG A 115 -10.95 -6.88 -14.46
CA ARG A 115 -10.79 -8.29 -14.89
C ARG A 115 -12.13 -8.97 -15.14
N ALA A 116 -13.11 -8.78 -14.27
CA ALA A 116 -14.44 -9.34 -14.41
C ALA A 116 -15.14 -8.82 -15.68
N ARG A 117 -14.95 -7.53 -16.02
CA ARG A 117 -15.45 -6.93 -17.26
C ARG A 117 -14.84 -7.55 -18.52
N ALA A 118 -13.59 -8.02 -18.45
CA ALA A 118 -12.92 -8.69 -19.56
C ALA A 118 -13.40 -10.14 -19.78
N LEU A 119 -14.19 -10.71 -18.85
CA LEU A 119 -14.73 -12.05 -18.98
C LEU A 119 -15.89 -12.09 -20.00
N PRO A 120 -15.99 -13.12 -20.86
CA PRO A 120 -16.99 -13.17 -21.94
C PRO A 120 -18.45 -13.18 -21.47
N ALA A 121 -18.74 -13.78 -20.29
CA ALA A 121 -20.07 -13.87 -19.70
C ALA A 121 -19.98 -14.29 -18.21
N PRO A 122 -19.57 -13.40 -17.29
CA PRO A 122 -19.58 -13.73 -15.87
C PRO A 122 -21.02 -13.89 -15.35
N ASP A 123 -21.26 -14.86 -14.45
CA ASP A 123 -22.54 -14.98 -13.75
C ASP A 123 -22.77 -13.71 -12.90
N PRO A 124 -23.84 -12.93 -13.17
CA PRO A 124 -24.10 -11.68 -12.45
C PRO A 124 -24.28 -11.89 -10.95
N THR A 125 -24.83 -13.02 -10.53
CA THR A 125 -25.07 -13.32 -9.11
C THR A 125 -23.75 -13.54 -8.39
N GLN A 126 -22.85 -14.33 -9.00
CA GLN A 126 -21.53 -14.59 -8.43
C GLN A 126 -20.65 -13.35 -8.43
N LEU A 127 -20.72 -12.54 -9.49
CA LEU A 127 -20.05 -11.25 -9.56
C LEU A 127 -20.51 -10.31 -8.43
N LEU A 128 -21.83 -10.17 -8.25
CA LEU A 128 -22.40 -9.35 -7.18
C LEU A 128 -22.03 -9.89 -5.79
N ASN A 129 -21.98 -11.20 -5.61
CA ASN A 129 -21.55 -11.80 -4.34
C ASN A 129 -20.10 -11.44 -4.00
N ILE A 130 -19.18 -11.47 -4.97
CA ILE A 130 -17.79 -11.08 -4.75
C ILE A 130 -17.67 -9.58 -4.45
N LEU A 131 -18.36 -8.74 -5.21
CA LEU A 131 -18.40 -7.30 -4.94
C LEU A 131 -18.99 -7.01 -3.55
N HIS A 132 -20.07 -7.70 -3.18
CA HIS A 132 -20.68 -7.58 -1.87
C HIS A 132 -19.73 -7.98 -0.74
N ALA A 133 -18.98 -9.08 -0.91
CA ALA A 133 -17.96 -9.49 0.04
C ALA A 133 -16.89 -8.41 0.23
N ILE A 134 -16.37 -7.84 -0.86
CA ILE A 134 -15.40 -6.74 -0.82
C ILE A 134 -15.96 -5.51 -0.09
N GLU A 135 -17.21 -5.11 -0.41
CA GLU A 135 -17.86 -3.96 0.24
C GLU A 135 -18.16 -4.21 1.73
N ARG A 136 -18.54 -5.43 2.12
CA ARG A 136 -18.74 -5.80 3.54
C ARG A 136 -17.46 -5.63 4.36
N ILE A 137 -16.33 -6.07 3.82
CA ILE A 137 -15.02 -5.86 4.45
C ILE A 137 -14.69 -4.36 4.50
N GLY A 138 -14.99 -3.60 3.44
CA GLY A 138 -14.80 -2.15 3.39
C GLY A 138 -15.56 -1.41 4.49
N LEU A 139 -16.84 -1.74 4.67
CA LEU A 139 -17.68 -1.17 5.73
C LEU A 139 -17.11 -1.47 7.12
N HIS A 140 -16.52 -2.65 7.35
CA HIS A 140 -15.88 -2.97 8.62
C HIS A 140 -14.60 -2.16 8.87
N LEU A 141 -13.82 -1.88 7.81
CA LEU A 141 -12.62 -1.04 7.90
C LEU A 141 -12.96 0.44 8.12
N GLU A 142 -14.15 0.87 7.71
CA GLU A 142 -14.68 2.21 7.97
C GLU A 142 -15.38 2.32 9.33
N ALA A 143 -16.02 1.24 9.79
CA ALA A 143 -16.69 1.17 11.08
C ALA A 143 -15.71 1.48 12.22
N ASP A 144 -16.16 2.35 13.12
CA ASP A 144 -15.40 2.87 14.26
C ASP A 144 -14.18 3.74 13.91
N TRP A 145 -13.79 3.95 12.64
CA TRP A 145 -12.66 4.83 12.33
C TRP A 145 -12.92 6.27 12.74
N ALA A 146 -14.10 6.82 12.42
CA ALA A 146 -14.45 8.19 12.81
C ALA A 146 -14.52 8.35 14.33
N GLN A 147 -15.04 7.33 15.04
CA GLN A 147 -15.15 7.33 16.49
C GLN A 147 -13.79 7.15 17.15
N HIS A 148 -12.97 6.19 16.71
CA HIS A 148 -11.60 5.98 17.18
C HIS A 148 -10.67 7.15 16.84
N PHE A 149 -10.84 7.78 15.67
CA PHE A 149 -10.11 8.99 15.31
C PHE A 149 -10.49 10.13 16.27
N THR A 150 -11.77 10.32 16.56
CA THR A 150 -12.24 11.32 17.51
C THR A 150 -11.75 11.04 18.94
N ASP A 151 -11.82 9.78 19.39
CA ASP A 151 -11.37 9.35 20.72
C ASP A 151 -9.84 9.47 20.85
N ARG A 152 -9.08 9.10 19.82
CA ARG A 152 -7.61 9.26 19.79
C ARG A 152 -7.20 10.72 19.68
N LEU A 153 -7.88 11.54 18.88
CA LEU A 153 -7.65 12.99 18.83
C LEU A 153 -7.89 13.66 20.18
N SER A 154 -8.82 13.13 20.97
CA SER A 154 -9.14 13.61 22.32
C SER A 154 -8.21 13.04 23.41
N SER A 155 -7.36 12.07 23.06
CA SER A 155 -6.33 11.48 23.93
C SER A 155 -5.09 12.38 23.99
N PRO A 156 -4.25 12.31 25.05
CA PRO A 156 -2.96 13.00 25.10
C PRO A 156 -2.05 12.76 23.88
N ASP A 157 -2.19 11.61 23.23
CA ASP A 157 -1.42 11.22 22.03
C ASP A 157 -2.10 11.65 20.70
N GLY A 158 -3.20 12.42 20.77
CA GLY A 158 -3.98 12.81 19.59
C GLY A 158 -3.20 13.66 18.58
N LEU A 159 -2.26 14.47 19.06
CA LEU A 159 -1.37 15.24 18.20
C LEU A 159 -0.35 14.35 17.46
N GLU A 160 0.06 13.24 18.06
CA GLU A 160 0.95 12.26 17.42
C GLU A 160 0.24 11.56 16.25
N LEU A 161 -1.05 11.24 16.40
CA LEU A 161 -1.88 10.71 15.32
C LEU A 161 -2.04 11.71 14.15
N VAL A 162 -2.19 13.01 14.46
CA VAL A 162 -2.24 14.06 13.42
C VAL A 162 -0.92 14.14 12.66
N VAL A 163 0.21 14.04 13.37
CA VAL A 163 1.56 14.00 12.76
C VAL A 163 1.73 12.76 11.88
N GLU A 164 1.28 11.59 12.34
CA GLU A 164 1.30 10.32 11.59
C GLU A 164 0.53 10.46 10.27
N VAL A 165 -0.73 10.93 10.32
CA VAL A 165 -1.57 11.13 9.13
C VAL A 165 -0.95 12.16 8.17
N ALA A 166 -0.39 13.24 8.69
CA ALA A 166 0.23 14.26 7.85
C ALA A 166 1.52 13.77 7.17
N HIS A 167 2.30 12.91 7.83
CA HIS A 167 3.43 12.22 7.20
C HIS A 167 2.98 11.23 6.13
N ASP A 168 1.92 10.47 6.38
CA ASP A 168 1.34 9.54 5.40
C ASP A 168 0.88 10.25 4.12
N LEU A 169 0.37 11.48 4.24
CA LEU A 169 -0.01 12.31 3.09
C LEU A 169 1.19 12.87 2.32
N ARG A 170 2.35 13.01 2.97
CA ARG A 170 3.55 13.57 2.33
C ARG A 170 4.10 12.68 1.22
N SER A 171 4.08 11.35 1.41
CA SER A 171 4.58 10.38 0.43
C SER A 171 3.85 10.44 -0.93
N PRO A 172 2.50 10.34 -1.00
CA PRO A 172 1.78 10.45 -2.26
C PRO A 172 1.87 11.86 -2.87
N LEU A 173 1.87 12.94 -2.06
CA LEU A 173 2.02 14.31 -2.58
C LEU A 173 3.40 14.54 -3.20
N THR A 174 4.46 14.06 -2.55
CA THR A 174 5.83 14.11 -3.11
C THR A 174 5.92 13.35 -4.42
N SER A 175 5.26 12.19 -4.52
CA SER A 175 5.20 11.40 -5.75
C SER A 175 4.45 12.13 -6.87
N ILE A 176 3.31 12.77 -6.56
CA ILE A 176 2.56 13.59 -7.53
C ILE A 176 3.39 14.77 -8.02
N LEU A 177 4.08 15.48 -7.11
CA LEU A 177 4.96 16.58 -7.45
C LEU A 177 6.09 16.14 -8.39
N PHE A 178 6.78 15.05 -8.04
CA PHE A 178 7.85 14.49 -8.86
C PHE A 178 7.38 14.07 -10.26
N LEU A 179 6.22 13.39 -10.34
CA LEU A 179 5.65 12.96 -11.62
C LEU A 179 5.21 14.16 -12.47
N ALA A 180 4.51 15.14 -11.88
CA ALA A 180 4.09 16.35 -12.57
C ALA A 180 5.31 17.12 -13.12
N GLU A 181 6.35 17.26 -12.31
CA GLU A 181 7.59 17.95 -12.68
C GLU A 181 8.38 17.18 -13.76
N THR A 182 8.37 15.85 -13.71
CA THR A 182 9.00 14.99 -14.72
C THR A 182 8.30 15.10 -16.07
N LEU A 183 6.96 15.12 -16.07
CA LEU A 183 6.16 15.34 -17.28
C LEU A 183 6.36 16.76 -17.83
N GLN A 184 6.37 17.78 -16.97
CA GLN A 184 6.54 19.18 -17.39
C GLN A 184 7.92 19.44 -18.01
N ARG A 185 8.97 18.77 -17.53
CA ARG A 185 10.32 18.83 -18.10
C ARG A 185 10.49 18.00 -19.37
N GLY A 186 9.42 17.37 -19.88
CA GLY A 186 9.46 16.56 -21.09
C GLY A 186 10.28 15.26 -20.96
N ARG A 187 10.62 14.85 -19.73
CA ARG A 187 11.46 13.66 -19.49
C ARG A 187 10.77 12.34 -19.84
N SER A 188 9.44 12.35 -19.97
CA SER A 188 8.62 11.22 -20.44
C SER A 188 8.05 11.45 -21.85
N GLY A 189 8.54 12.44 -22.59
CA GLY A 189 8.02 12.87 -23.88
C GLY A 189 7.47 14.29 -23.86
N ALA A 190 7.31 14.89 -25.03
CA ALA A 190 6.80 16.24 -25.16
C ALA A 190 5.33 16.33 -24.72
N VAL A 191 5.01 17.36 -23.92
CA VAL A 191 3.65 17.72 -23.54
C VAL A 191 3.15 18.86 -24.42
N ASN A 192 1.85 18.88 -24.72
CA ASN A 192 1.24 19.99 -25.44
C ASN A 192 0.91 21.16 -24.48
N ALA A 193 0.59 22.33 -25.03
CA ALA A 193 0.32 23.54 -24.24
C ALA A 193 -0.85 23.39 -23.24
N VAL A 194 -1.85 22.54 -23.55
CA VAL A 194 -2.97 22.27 -22.63
C VAL A 194 -2.50 21.40 -21.47
N GLN A 195 -1.72 20.36 -21.76
CA GLN A 195 -1.12 19.47 -20.76
C GLN A 195 -0.14 20.23 -19.86
N GLU A 196 0.65 21.14 -20.40
CA GLU A 196 1.56 21.99 -19.62
C GLU A 196 0.79 22.83 -18.57
N ARG A 197 -0.32 23.46 -18.97
CA ARG A 197 -1.19 24.20 -18.05
C ARG A 197 -1.84 23.28 -17.01
N GLN A 198 -2.30 22.10 -17.40
CA GLN A 198 -2.89 21.11 -16.48
C GLN A 198 -1.86 20.60 -15.46
N LEU A 199 -0.64 20.32 -15.89
CA LEU A 199 0.47 19.90 -15.02
C LEU A 199 0.84 20.99 -14.02
N GLY A 200 0.84 22.26 -14.45
CA GLY A 200 1.03 23.39 -13.53
C GLY A 200 -0.04 23.44 -12.43
N LEU A 201 -1.32 23.21 -12.77
CA LEU A 201 -2.40 23.17 -11.78
C LEU A 201 -2.28 21.98 -10.83
N ILE A 202 -1.94 20.79 -11.33
CA ILE A 202 -1.70 19.60 -10.51
C ILE A 202 -0.53 19.84 -9.55
N TYR A 203 0.57 20.42 -10.06
CA TYR A 203 1.74 20.75 -9.26
C TYR A 203 1.38 21.74 -8.15
N SER A 204 0.71 22.85 -8.47
CA SER A 204 0.32 23.85 -7.47
C SER A 204 -0.64 23.28 -6.41
N ALA A 205 -1.59 22.42 -6.80
CA ALA A 205 -2.51 21.79 -5.86
C ALA A 205 -1.78 20.81 -4.93
N ALA A 206 -0.90 19.96 -5.47
CA ALA A 206 -0.12 19.02 -4.68
C ALA A 206 0.89 19.73 -3.76
N PHE A 207 1.49 20.82 -4.23
CA PHE A 207 2.40 21.66 -3.46
C PHE A 207 1.67 22.32 -2.30
N GLY A 208 0.52 22.95 -2.55
CA GLY A 208 -0.30 23.57 -1.50
C GLY A 208 -0.74 22.57 -0.43
N LEU A 209 -1.14 21.36 -0.82
CA LEU A 209 -1.48 20.30 0.14
C LEU A 209 -0.26 19.81 0.93
N SER A 210 0.93 19.80 0.32
CA SER A 210 2.17 19.42 1.01
C SER A 210 2.58 20.46 2.05
N SER A 211 2.39 21.75 1.75
CA SER A 211 2.55 22.83 2.71
C SER A 211 1.57 22.69 3.88
N VAL A 212 0.27 22.49 3.61
CA VAL A 212 -0.73 22.30 4.67
C VAL A 212 -0.42 21.10 5.56
N ALA A 213 0.01 19.97 4.98
CA ALA A 213 0.43 18.81 5.76
C ALA A 213 1.65 19.12 6.65
N SER A 214 2.59 19.92 6.14
CA SER A 214 3.77 20.37 6.91
C SER A 214 3.35 21.30 8.06
N ASP A 215 2.46 22.26 7.80
CA ASP A 215 1.93 23.20 8.81
C ASP A 215 1.17 22.47 9.92
N VAL A 216 0.41 21.43 9.56
CA VAL A 216 -0.31 20.57 10.50
C VAL A 216 0.66 19.79 11.40
N ILE A 217 1.79 19.31 10.87
CA ILE A 217 2.86 18.66 11.65
C ILE A 217 3.50 19.66 12.61
N GLU A 218 3.81 20.88 12.16
CA GLU A 218 4.40 21.93 12.99
C GLU A 218 3.46 22.34 14.12
N LEU A 219 2.18 22.54 13.83
CA LEU A 219 1.15 22.86 14.81
C LEU A 219 1.01 21.73 15.85
N ALA A 220 0.98 20.47 15.40
CA ALA A 220 0.79 19.32 16.26
C ALA A 220 2.01 19.00 17.13
N ARG A 221 3.23 19.32 16.68
CA ARG A 221 4.45 19.20 17.48
C ARG A 221 4.57 20.27 18.59
N GLY A 222 3.62 21.21 18.62
CA GLY A 222 3.66 22.39 19.47
C GLY A 222 4.74 23.34 18.97
N GLY A 223 4.36 24.48 18.40
CA GLY A 223 5.29 25.50 17.85
C GLY A 223 6.42 25.94 18.80
N ASP A 224 6.39 25.54 20.08
CA ASP A 224 7.47 25.70 21.07
C ASP A 224 8.67 24.76 20.88
N ARG A 225 8.56 23.67 20.10
CA ARG A 225 9.69 22.75 19.84
C ARG A 225 10.66 23.24 18.76
N LEU A 226 10.37 24.39 18.14
CA LEU A 226 11.25 25.10 17.21
C LEU A 226 12.33 25.93 17.90
N VAL A 227 12.29 26.03 19.23
CA VAL A 227 13.41 26.56 20.00
C VAL A 227 14.25 25.37 20.43
N ASP A 228 15.23 24.98 19.62
CA ASP A 228 16.44 24.43 20.22
C ASP A 228 16.91 25.52 21.19
N LEU A 229 16.73 25.26 22.49
CA LEU A 229 17.04 26.22 23.56
C LEU A 229 18.54 26.44 23.72
N ASP A 230 19.36 25.94 22.78
CA ASP A 230 20.81 26.10 22.77
C ASP A 230 21.21 27.04 21.62
N PRO A 231 21.19 28.37 21.85
CA PRO A 231 21.56 29.34 20.84
C PRO A 231 23.02 29.17 20.43
N ILE A 232 23.26 28.89 19.15
CA ILE A 232 24.61 28.89 18.56
C ILE A 232 24.94 30.27 17.97
N PRO A 233 26.22 30.71 18.00
CA PRO A 233 26.64 31.92 17.30
C PRO A 233 26.39 31.78 15.80
N PHE A 234 25.76 32.79 15.19
CA PHE A 234 25.57 32.88 13.74
C PHE A 234 25.83 34.31 13.23
N SER A 235 26.17 34.43 11.95
CA SER A 235 26.33 35.72 11.26
C SER A 235 25.00 36.12 10.62
N VAL A 236 24.46 37.27 11.02
CA VAL A 236 23.27 37.85 10.39
C VAL A 236 23.55 38.21 8.93
N THR A 237 24.76 38.66 8.63
CA THR A 237 25.18 39.03 7.27
C THR A 237 25.16 37.82 6.34
N ASP A 238 25.71 36.69 6.77
CA ASP A 238 25.85 35.48 5.93
C ASP A 238 24.47 34.86 5.65
N ILE A 239 23.54 34.94 6.61
CA ILE A 239 22.15 34.52 6.42
C ILE A 239 21.46 35.39 5.36
N LEU A 240 21.62 36.72 5.45
CA LEU A 240 20.99 37.65 4.51
C LEU A 240 21.58 37.54 3.10
N GLU A 241 22.88 37.26 2.97
CA GLU A 241 23.51 36.94 1.67
C GLU A 241 22.99 35.61 1.12
N SER A 242 22.91 34.56 1.94
CA SER A 242 22.35 33.27 1.52
C SER A 242 20.90 33.36 1.05
N VAL A 243 20.07 34.20 1.67
CA VAL A 243 18.69 34.42 1.22
C VAL A 243 18.67 35.20 -0.09
N ARG A 244 19.52 36.23 -0.22
CA ARG A 244 19.63 37.02 -1.46
C ARG A 244 20.03 36.18 -2.66
N ASP A 245 20.85 35.15 -2.49
CA ASP A 245 21.28 34.27 -3.57
C ASP A 245 20.19 33.28 -4.03
N ILE A 246 19.09 33.16 -3.27
CA ILE A 246 17.96 32.26 -3.56
C ILE A 246 16.83 32.96 -4.35
N VAL A 247 16.73 34.29 -4.31
CA VAL A 247 15.64 35.09 -4.94
C VAL A 247 16.14 35.86 -6.16
#